data_AF-A0A955R8P9-F1
#
_entry.id   AF-A0A955R8P9-F1
#
_cell.length_a   1.000
_cell.length_b   1.000
_cell.length_c   1.000
_cell.angle_alpha   90.00
_cell.angle_beta   90.00
_cell.angle_gamma   90.00
#
_symmetry.space_group_name_H-M   'P 1'
#
loop_
_entity.id
_entity.type
_entity.pdbx_description
1 polymer ?
#
loop_
_entity_poly.entity_id
_entity_poly.type
_entity_poly.pdbx_seq_one_letter_code
_entity_poly.pdbx_strand_id
1 'polypeptide(L)'
;THKGMGTTITVMAVVHNIAVLGSVGDSRAYLVRGNRTWQVTEDHTLVQLQMKAGLITAEQAKNSPRGNVITRAVGPREYVQVDTYVVPVQPGDRYLLCSDGLHGYLETHEIAPVVSASTLAESCQRFIDIA
;
A
#
# COMPACT_ATOMS: atom_id res chain seq x y z
N THR A 1 14.19 1.97 -26.57
CA THR A 1 12.84 1.83 -25.99
C THR A 1 12.80 0.61 -25.10
N HIS A 2 12.70 0.79 -23.79
CA HIS A 2 12.66 -0.30 -22.82
C HIS A 2 11.34 -1.08 -22.90
N LYS A 3 11.23 -1.97 -23.90
CA LYS A 3 10.10 -2.91 -24.02
C LYS A 3 10.15 -3.86 -22.81
N GLY A 4 9.19 -3.73 -21.90
CA GLY A 4 9.08 -4.58 -20.71
C GLY A 4 9.35 -3.88 -19.37
N MET A 5 9.70 -2.59 -19.35
CA MET A 5 9.74 -1.84 -18.08
C MET A 5 8.33 -1.52 -17.60
N GLY A 6 8.11 -1.68 -16.30
CA GLY A 6 6.88 -1.29 -15.63
C GLY A 6 7.16 -0.75 -14.24
N THR A 7 6.27 0.09 -13.74
CA THR A 7 6.35 0.66 -12.40
C THR A 7 5.01 0.60 -11.70
N THR A 8 5.02 0.55 -10.37
CA THR A 8 3.83 0.70 -9.55
C THR A 8 3.59 2.18 -9.29
N ILE A 9 2.35 2.54 -8.97
CA ILE A 9 2.02 3.90 -8.57
C ILE A 9 1.03 3.85 -7.43
N THR A 10 1.27 4.68 -6.41
CA THR A 10 0.30 4.96 -5.36
C THR A 10 0.35 6.45 -5.12
N VAL A 11 -0.78 7.11 -5.35
CA VAL A 11 -0.92 8.56 -5.23
C VAL A 11 -2.10 8.88 -4.34
N MET A 12 -2.00 10.02 -3.65
CA MET A 12 -3.09 10.55 -2.85
C MET A 12 -3.20 12.06 -3.08
N ALA A 13 -4.40 12.52 -3.39
CA ALA A 13 -4.76 13.93 -3.45
C ALA A 13 -5.73 14.25 -2.32
N VAL A 14 -5.45 15.28 -1.54
CA VAL A 14 -6.33 15.74 -0.45
C VAL A 14 -7.03 17.01 -0.90
N VAL A 15 -8.35 16.99 -0.88
CA VAL A 15 -9.21 18.13 -1.24
C VAL A 15 -10.20 18.34 -0.11
N HIS A 16 -10.06 19.44 0.62
CA HIS A 16 -10.81 19.73 1.84
C HIS A 16 -10.70 18.59 2.86
N ASN A 17 -11.81 17.92 3.16
CA ASN A 17 -11.94 16.82 4.11
C ASN A 17 -12.04 15.44 3.42
N ILE A 18 -11.61 15.34 2.16
CA ILE A 18 -11.62 14.09 1.39
C ILE A 18 -10.23 13.82 0.84
N ALA A 19 -9.76 12.58 0.98
CA ALA A 19 -8.59 12.07 0.30
C ALA A 19 -9.03 11.13 -0.81
N VAL A 20 -8.52 11.37 -2.02
CA VAL A 20 -8.70 10.52 -3.20
C VAL A 20 -7.38 9.83 -3.47
N LEU A 21 -7.39 8.50 -3.43
CA LEU A 21 -6.20 7.67 -3.68
C LEU A 21 -6.35 6.94 -5.01
N GLY A 22 -5.25 6.83 -5.74
CA GLY A 22 -5.13 5.99 -6.93
C GLY A 22 -4.00 4.99 -6.75
N SER A 23 -4.24 3.71 -7.04
CA SER A 23 -3.19 2.68 -6.96
C SER A 23 -3.18 1.76 -8.19
N VAL A 24 -1.96 1.41 -8.61
CA VAL A 24 -1.64 0.36 -9.58
C VAL A 24 -0.39 -0.36 -9.10
N GLY A 25 -0.47 -1.68 -8.94
CA GLY A 25 0.62 -2.49 -8.39
C GLY A 25 0.38 -2.86 -6.93
N ASP A 26 1.47 -3.13 -6.23
CA ASP A 26 1.50 -3.64 -4.85
C ASP A 26 2.04 -2.62 -3.84
N SER A 27 2.43 -1.42 -4.26
CA SER A 27 2.63 -0.29 -3.35
C SER A 27 1.32 0.01 -2.59
N ARG A 28 1.45 0.32 -1.30
CA ARG A 28 0.33 0.41 -0.37
C ARG A 28 0.15 1.81 0.19
N ALA A 29 -1.10 2.13 0.51
CA ALA A 29 -1.46 3.27 1.34
C ALA A 29 -2.16 2.81 2.62
N TYR A 30 -1.73 3.34 3.75
CA TYR A 30 -2.31 3.09 5.06
C TYR A 30 -2.89 4.38 5.65
N LEU A 31 -4.04 4.26 6.31
CA LEU A 31 -4.62 5.28 7.17
C LEU A 31 -4.34 4.89 8.63
N VAL A 32 -3.79 5.81 9.40
CA VAL A 32 -3.68 5.71 10.85
C VAL A 32 -4.58 6.75 11.49
N ARG A 33 -5.51 6.30 12.33
CA ARG A 33 -6.42 7.14 13.12
C ARG A 33 -6.41 6.66 14.57
N GLY A 34 -5.82 7.48 15.44
CA GLY A 34 -5.50 7.06 16.80
C GLY A 34 -4.54 5.86 16.80
N ASN A 35 -4.89 4.79 17.52
CA ASN A 35 -4.05 3.60 17.66
C ASN A 35 -4.38 2.49 16.64
N ARG A 36 -5.11 2.82 15.57
CA ARG A 36 -5.54 1.85 14.57
C ARG A 36 -4.96 2.21 13.21
N THR A 37 -4.51 1.18 12.50
CA THR A 37 -4.04 1.25 11.13
C THR A 37 -4.98 0.45 10.23
N TRP A 38 -5.32 1.02 9.07
CA TRP A 38 -6.06 0.34 8.02
C TRP A 38 -5.29 0.45 6.71
N GLN A 39 -5.11 -0.67 6.02
CA GLN A 39 -4.69 -0.64 4.63
C GLN A 39 -5.86 -0.16 3.77
N VAL A 40 -5.66 0.93 3.03
CA VAL A 40 -6.69 1.54 2.18
C VAL A 40 -6.70 0.90 0.80
N THR A 41 -5.52 0.58 0.26
CA THR A 41 -5.35 0.02 -1.09
C THR A 41 -5.37 -1.50 -1.08
N GLU A 42 -5.89 -2.13 -2.12
CA GLU A 42 -5.74 -3.57 -2.36
C GLU A 42 -4.56 -3.84 -3.30
N ASP A 43 -3.72 -4.83 -2.96
CA ASP A 43 -2.53 -5.14 -3.76
C ASP A 43 -2.92 -5.80 -5.08
N HIS A 44 -2.33 -5.37 -6.19
CA HIS A 44 -2.51 -6.03 -7.47
C HIS A 44 -1.54 -7.20 -7.66
N THR A 45 -1.48 -8.14 -6.72
CA THR A 45 -0.63 -9.34 -6.79
C THR A 45 -1.41 -10.60 -7.12
N LEU A 46 -0.72 -11.62 -7.64
CA LEU A 46 -1.33 -12.92 -7.95
C LEU A 46 -1.92 -13.57 -6.68
N VAL A 47 -1.22 -13.47 -5.56
CA VAL A 47 -1.67 -14.03 -4.29
C VAL A 47 -2.94 -13.34 -3.79
N GLN A 48 -3.04 -12.01 -3.95
CA GLN A 48 -4.25 -11.28 -3.61
C GLN A 48 -5.44 -11.71 -4.47
N LEU A 49 -5.24 -11.89 -5.78
CA LEU A 49 -6.28 -12.41 -6.68
C LEU A 49 -6.73 -13.83 -6.27
N GLN A 50 -5.79 -14.71 -5.92
CA GLN A 50 -6.09 -16.07 -5.47
C GLN A 50 -6.85 -16.08 -4.15
N MET A 51 -6.47 -15.23 -3.20
CA MET A 51 -7.20 -15.06 -1.93
C MET A 51 -8.63 -14.59 -2.19
N LYS A 52 -8.82 -13.59 -3.05
CA LYS A 52 -10.14 -13.03 -3.40
C LYS A 52 -11.03 -14.06 -4.10
N ALA A 53 -10.44 -14.96 -4.89
CA ALA A 53 -11.13 -16.08 -5.52
C ALA A 53 -11.39 -17.27 -4.56
N GLY A 54 -10.95 -17.19 -3.29
CA GLY A 54 -11.08 -18.27 -2.32
C GLY A 54 -10.18 -19.48 -2.58
N LEU A 55 -9.14 -19.32 -3.43
CA LEU A 55 -8.24 -20.40 -3.83
C LEU A 55 -7.16 -20.67 -2.77
N ILE A 56 -6.79 -19.66 -1.99
CA ILE A 56 -5.79 -19.76 -0.91
C ILE A 56 -6.23 -18.97 0.31
N THR A 57 -5.74 -19.35 1.48
CA THR A 57 -5.91 -18.60 2.73
C THR A 57 -4.90 -17.46 2.86
N ALA A 58 -5.14 -16.52 3.79
CA ALA A 58 -4.17 -15.45 4.11
C ALA A 58 -2.81 -16.00 4.59
N GLU A 59 -2.82 -17.08 5.36
CA GLU A 59 -1.58 -17.75 5.81
C GLU A 59 -0.79 -18.35 4.65
N GLN A 60 -1.50 -18.97 3.69
CA GLN A 60 -0.88 -19.51 2.48
C GLN A 60 -0.33 -18.40 1.58
N ALA A 61 -1.01 -17.26 1.50
CA ALA A 61 -0.54 -16.11 0.75
C ALA A 61 0.76 -15.52 1.31
N LYS A 62 0.88 -15.39 2.64
CA LYS A 62 2.11 -14.89 3.31
C LYS A 62 3.35 -15.72 2.98
N ASN A 63 3.20 -17.04 2.86
CA ASN A 63 4.31 -17.97 2.61
C ASN A 63 4.46 -18.35 1.12
N SER A 64 3.72 -17.69 0.22
CA SER A 64 3.72 -18.06 -1.19
C SER A 64 5.03 -17.64 -1.87
N PRO A 65 5.70 -18.54 -2.61
CA PRO A 65 6.88 -18.18 -3.41
C PRO A 65 6.54 -17.22 -4.56
N ARG A 66 5.25 -16.95 -4.80
CA ARG A 66 4.74 -16.01 -5.82
C ARG A 66 4.13 -14.74 -5.21
N GLY A 67 4.46 -14.41 -3.96
CA GLY A 67 3.97 -13.20 -3.28
C GLY A 67 4.20 -11.91 -4.07
N ASN A 68 5.35 -11.80 -4.72
CA ASN A 68 5.78 -10.58 -5.43
C ASN A 68 5.36 -10.56 -6.92
N VAL A 69 4.50 -11.48 -7.36
CA VAL A 69 4.05 -11.51 -8.75
C VAL A 69 2.95 -10.47 -8.94
N ILE A 70 3.34 -9.31 -9.44
CA ILE A 70 2.43 -8.20 -9.75
C ILE A 70 1.62 -8.51 -11.03
N THR A 71 0.31 -8.28 -10.95
CA THR A 71 -0.67 -8.52 -12.03
C THR A 71 -1.03 -7.24 -12.78
N ARG A 72 -0.73 -6.07 -12.21
CA ARG A 72 -1.00 -4.76 -12.79
C ARG A 72 0.13 -3.77 -12.52
N ALA A 73 0.67 -3.16 -13.57
CA ALA A 73 1.71 -2.14 -13.49
C ALA A 73 1.52 -1.10 -14.61
N VAL A 74 2.07 0.10 -14.43
CA VAL A 74 2.10 1.16 -15.44
C VAL A 74 3.25 0.91 -16.41
N GLY A 75 2.99 0.95 -17.72
CA GLY A 75 4.02 0.80 -18.77
C GLY A 75 3.90 -0.43 -19.66
N PRO A 76 3.65 -1.66 -19.14
CA PRO A 76 3.57 -2.87 -19.96
C PRO A 76 2.41 -2.91 -20.96
N ARG A 77 1.34 -2.16 -20.71
CA ARG A 77 0.15 -2.07 -21.57
C ARG A 77 -0.13 -0.59 -21.87
N GLU A 78 -0.76 -0.33 -23.00
CA GLU A 78 -1.18 1.03 -23.42
C GLU A 78 -2.19 1.64 -22.42
N TYR A 79 -3.07 0.80 -21.87
CA TYR A 79 -4.06 1.19 -20.87
C TYR A 79 -3.86 0.39 -19.59
N VAL A 80 -4.08 1.07 -18.46
CA VAL A 80 -4.03 0.46 -17.13
C VAL A 80 -5.25 0.89 -16.32
N GLN A 81 -5.92 -0.08 -15.70
CA GLN A 81 -7.01 0.19 -14.78
C GLN A 81 -6.44 0.70 -13.46
N VAL A 82 -6.93 1.84 -12.98
CA VAL A 82 -6.49 2.41 -11.70
C VAL A 82 -7.57 2.15 -10.66
N ASP A 83 -7.20 1.52 -9.55
CA ASP A 83 -8.11 1.38 -8.43
C ASP A 83 -8.14 2.70 -7.66
N THR A 84 -9.34 3.26 -7.49
CA THR A 84 -9.55 4.57 -6.88
C THR A 84 -10.32 4.44 -5.57
N TYR A 85 -9.81 5.06 -4.52
CA TYR A 85 -10.39 5.01 -3.18
C TYR A 85 -10.70 6.44 -2.73
N VAL A 86 -11.85 6.63 -2.08
CA VAL A 86 -12.27 7.93 -1.55
C VAL A 86 -12.51 7.75 -0.06
N VAL A 87 -11.73 8.45 0.77
CA VAL A 87 -11.78 8.33 2.23
C VAL A 87 -11.98 9.70 2.90
N PRO A 88 -12.82 9.80 3.94
CA PRO A 88 -12.98 11.02 4.70
C PRO A 88 -11.75 11.27 5.57
N VAL A 89 -11.23 12.50 5.50
CA VAL A 89 -10.08 12.97 6.28
C VAL A 89 -10.58 13.64 7.56
N GLN A 90 -10.00 13.22 8.68
CA GLN A 90 -10.28 13.77 10.01
C GLN A 90 -9.01 14.40 10.60
N PRO A 91 -9.15 15.43 11.46
CA PRO A 91 -8.01 15.98 12.19
C PRO A 91 -7.27 14.90 12.97
N GLY A 92 -5.94 14.87 12.83
CA GLY A 92 -5.07 13.88 13.48
C GLY A 92 -4.84 12.60 12.66
N ASP A 93 -5.52 12.42 11.52
CA ASP A 93 -5.22 11.32 10.61
C ASP A 93 -3.78 11.44 10.08
N ARG A 94 -3.10 10.29 10.01
CA ARG A 94 -1.82 10.15 9.33
C ARG A 94 -1.94 9.13 8.21
N TYR A 95 -1.29 9.40 7.10
CA TYR A 95 -1.27 8.53 5.94
C TYR A 95 0.16 8.09 5.67
N LEU A 96 0.37 6.79 5.45
CA LEU A 96 1.65 6.22 5.05
C LEU A 96 1.49 5.63 3.65
N LEU A 97 2.23 6.17 2.68
CA LEU A 97 2.35 5.60 1.34
C LEU A 97 3.74 4.96 1.25
N CYS A 98 3.81 3.70 0.88
CA CYS A 98 5.08 2.96 0.84
C CYS A 98 5.08 1.87 -0.24
N SER A 99 6.28 1.48 -0.67
CA SER A 99 6.49 0.32 -1.53
C SER A 99 6.62 -0.97 -0.72
N ASP A 100 6.73 -2.09 -1.43
CA ASP A 100 7.06 -3.43 -0.92
C ASP A 100 8.36 -3.49 -0.12
N GLY A 101 9.33 -2.64 -0.46
CA GLY A 101 10.55 -2.45 0.31
C GLY A 101 10.34 -2.05 1.77
N LEU A 102 9.16 -1.50 2.15
CA LEU A 102 8.83 -1.23 3.55
C LEU A 102 7.82 -2.26 4.09
N HIS A 103 6.70 -2.44 3.40
CA HIS A 103 5.61 -3.27 3.93
C HIS A 103 5.91 -4.78 3.89
N GLY A 104 7.02 -5.20 3.28
CA GLY A 104 7.55 -6.56 3.38
C GLY A 104 8.17 -6.87 4.75
N TYR A 105 8.59 -5.84 5.50
CA TYR A 105 9.28 -5.98 6.79
C TYR A 105 8.41 -5.60 7.99
N LEU A 106 7.17 -5.14 7.73
CA LEU A 106 6.29 -4.58 8.75
C LEU A 106 4.89 -5.20 8.68
N GLU A 107 4.38 -5.57 9.85
CA GLU A 107 2.98 -5.90 10.02
C GLU A 107 2.16 -4.63 10.31
N THR A 108 0.88 -4.65 9.94
CA THR A 108 0.00 -3.46 9.99
C THR A 108 -0.12 -2.86 11.41
N HIS A 109 -0.02 -3.69 12.44
CA HIS A 109 -0.15 -3.27 13.84
C HIS A 109 1.08 -2.50 14.35
N GLU A 110 2.23 -2.61 13.68
CA GLU A 110 3.49 -1.95 14.06
C GLU A 110 3.54 -0.49 13.57
N ILE A 111 2.73 -0.15 12.57
CA ILE A 111 2.70 1.18 11.93
C ILE A 111 2.20 2.26 12.90
N ALA A 112 1.06 2.03 13.58
CA ALA A 112 0.43 3.03 14.44
C ALA A 112 1.35 3.50 15.60
N PRO A 113 2.06 2.60 16.31
CA PRO A 113 3.05 2.99 17.31
C PRO A 113 4.16 3.91 16.78
N VAL A 114 4.70 3.62 15.59
CA VAL A 114 5.81 4.40 14.99
C VAL A 114 5.35 5.82 14.64
N VAL A 115 4.16 5.95 14.05
CA VAL A 115 3.64 7.28 13.70
C VAL A 115 3.14 8.05 14.92
N SER A 116 2.57 7.40 15.93
CA SER A 116 1.98 8.12 17.07
C SER A 116 3.03 8.70 18.01
N ALA A 117 4.22 8.10 18.08
CA ALA A 117 5.28 8.48 19.03
C ALA A 117 6.24 9.57 18.51
N SER A 118 6.07 10.05 17.27
CA SER A 118 7.09 10.87 16.61
C SER A 118 6.49 11.91 15.65
N THR A 119 7.31 12.89 15.28
CA THR A 119 7.00 13.79 14.15
C THR A 119 7.01 13.02 12.84
N LEU A 120 6.43 13.57 11.77
CA LEU A 120 6.40 12.89 10.46
C LEU A 120 7.81 12.56 9.94
N ALA A 121 8.77 13.48 10.10
CA ALA A 121 10.14 13.28 9.65
C ALA A 121 10.84 12.14 10.40
N GLU A 122 10.70 12.11 11.73
CA GLU A 122 11.23 11.04 12.57
C GLU A 122 10.56 9.70 12.27
N SER A 123 9.24 9.69 12.06
CA SER A 123 8.53 8.47 11.66
C SER A 123 9.06 7.93 10.33
N CYS A 124 9.29 8.78 9.33
CA CYS A 124 9.90 8.36 8.07
C CYS A 124 11.29 7.75 8.28
N GLN A 125 12.14 8.39 9.07
CA GLN A 125 13.48 7.85 9.35
C GLN A 125 13.39 6.49 10.06
N ARG A 126 12.52 6.35 11.06
CA ARG A 126 12.32 5.08 11.76
C ARG A 126 11.82 3.98 10.83
N PHE A 127 10.95 4.29 9.87
CA PHE A 127 10.52 3.31 8.87
C PHE A 127 11.66 2.89 7.96
N ILE A 128 12.54 3.81 7.57
CA ILE A 128 13.75 3.51 6.79
C ILE A 128 14.70 2.61 7.59
N ASP A 129 14.87 2.87 8.89
CA ASP A 129 15.79 2.08 9.74
C ASP A 129 15.29 0.65 10.03
N ILE A 130 13.99 0.38 9.85
CA ILE A 130 13.38 -0.95 10.04
C ILE A 130 13.52 -1.82 8.78
N ALA A 131 13.55 -1.22 7.60
CA ALA A 131 13.63 -1.90 6.30
C ALA A 131 15.07 -2.32 5.96
#